data_AF-A0A2X4V3F9-F1
#
_entry.id   AF-A0A2X4V3F9-F1
#
_cell.length_a   1.000
_cell.length_b   1.000
_cell.length_c   1.000
_cell.angle_alpha   90.00
_cell.angle_beta   90.00
_cell.angle_gamma   90.00
#
_symmetry.space_group_name_H-M   'P 1'
#
loop_
_entity.id
_entity.type
_entity.pdbx_description
1 polymer ?
#
loop_
_entity_poly.entity_id
_entity_poly.type
_entity_poly.pdbx_seq_one_letter_code
_entity_poly.pdbx_strand_id
1 'polypeptide(L)'
;MKDDIVAAVNLCRKKIIAEGITADIEQIHRCIVPILSKYRDNIHINTLLRNCANRSFSCGNLLDLTCFSDPEFIVGFFSVPYNPDAFLEAMRVKIIPLPKVVTDLVPISDAVPAVIESCTEGFLNPLAVAVFAENYRDAEVKEHHQAYYLIDKFVARFKGYTRKAIDAFWSPTAFADIIDADDALLINASAIWVHLHEHYHRRGYLPLPEHLKAKSSRNGAGAEELRVDILTLLTLLRLSSPVAELRAATQYILAERLIRYPLQASAQDNYDARSSVALFQYLQRHGIIASNGGKFYFRGGYAALEQALQSIAVKMAALEYRLSRLPQEERKQRWSLLLPALANNNNQWSLQA
;
A
#
# COMPACT_ATOMS: atom_id res chain seq x y z
N MET A 1 -24.48 -16.69 0.68
CA MET A 1 -24.32 -16.41 2.12
C MET A 1 -23.48 -15.15 2.39
N LYS A 2 -22.17 -15.11 2.10
CA LYS A 2 -21.35 -13.89 2.36
C LYS A 2 -21.87 -12.64 1.65
N ASP A 3 -22.26 -12.74 0.39
CA ASP A 3 -22.86 -11.60 -0.33
C ASP A 3 -24.17 -11.13 0.30
N ASP A 4 -25.01 -12.06 0.75
CA ASP A 4 -26.26 -11.73 1.45
C ASP A 4 -26.00 -11.06 2.80
N ILE A 5 -24.89 -11.39 3.45
CA ILE A 5 -24.42 -10.74 4.67
C ILE A 5 -23.92 -9.33 4.33
N VAL A 6 -23.07 -9.16 3.32
CA VAL A 6 -22.58 -7.84 2.87
C VAL A 6 -23.76 -6.91 2.55
N ALA A 7 -24.75 -7.38 1.79
CA ALA A 7 -25.95 -6.61 1.48
C ALA A 7 -26.75 -6.23 2.74
N ALA A 8 -26.89 -7.15 3.70
CA ALA A 8 -27.59 -6.90 4.95
C ALA A 8 -26.84 -5.93 5.87
N VAL A 9 -25.50 -6.03 5.96
CA VAL A 9 -24.66 -5.07 6.69
C VAL A 9 -24.77 -3.69 6.03
N ASN A 10 -24.79 -3.62 4.69
CA ASN A 10 -24.97 -2.34 3.98
C ASN A 10 -26.34 -1.71 4.29
N LEU A 11 -27.40 -2.53 4.39
CA LEU A 11 -28.73 -2.05 4.80
C LEU A 11 -28.72 -1.49 6.23
N CYS A 12 -28.09 -2.19 7.18
CA CYS A 12 -27.89 -1.71 8.54
C CYS A 12 -27.12 -0.40 8.58
N ARG A 13 -25.99 -0.33 7.86
CA ARG A 13 -25.14 0.86 7.74
C ARG A 13 -25.96 2.07 7.29
N LYS A 14 -26.76 1.93 6.23
CA LYS A 14 -27.60 3.02 5.70
C LYS A 14 -28.60 3.55 6.74
N LYS A 15 -29.25 2.65 7.49
CA LYS A 15 -30.19 3.03 8.55
C LYS A 15 -29.50 3.78 9.68
N ILE A 16 -28.38 3.24 10.17
CA ILE A 16 -27.58 3.84 11.25
C ILE A 16 -27.13 5.26 10.88
N ILE A 17 -26.64 5.45 9.65
CA ILE A 17 -26.20 6.77 9.17
C ILE A 17 -27.40 7.71 9.03
N ALA A 18 -28.51 7.25 8.44
CA ALA A 18 -29.71 8.08 8.25
C ALA A 18 -30.34 8.53 9.59
N GLU A 19 -30.26 7.70 10.62
CA GLU A 19 -30.77 7.99 11.97
C GLU A 19 -29.77 8.79 12.83
N GLY A 20 -28.52 8.95 12.39
CA GLY A 20 -27.50 9.72 13.11
C GLY A 20 -26.99 9.04 14.39
N ILE A 21 -27.09 7.70 14.48
CA ILE A 21 -26.83 6.93 15.71
C ILE A 21 -25.45 6.25 15.73
N THR A 22 -24.47 6.73 14.95
CA THR A 22 -23.13 6.12 14.79
C THR A 22 -22.29 6.04 16.08
N ALA A 23 -22.65 6.81 17.11
CA ALA A 23 -22.02 6.79 18.42
C ALA A 23 -22.79 6.00 19.50
N ASP A 24 -24.04 5.60 19.23
CA ASP A 24 -24.92 4.94 20.19
C ASP A 24 -25.01 3.44 19.91
N ILE A 25 -24.18 2.65 20.59
CA ILE A 25 -24.11 1.20 20.41
C ILE A 25 -25.42 0.49 20.77
N GLU A 26 -26.24 1.03 21.69
CA GLU A 26 -27.52 0.42 22.07
C GLU A 26 -28.58 0.60 20.98
N GLN A 27 -28.63 1.80 20.39
CA GLN A 27 -29.48 2.06 19.22
C GLN A 27 -29.02 1.26 18.00
N ILE A 28 -27.70 1.19 17.76
CA ILE A 28 -27.13 0.35 16.71
C ILE A 28 -27.51 -1.12 16.91
N HIS A 29 -27.35 -1.66 18.12
CA HIS A 29 -27.72 -3.05 18.42
C HIS A 29 -29.19 -3.33 18.09
N ARG A 30 -30.10 -2.42 18.49
CA ARG A 30 -31.54 -2.50 18.16
C ARG A 30 -31.79 -2.44 16.64
N CYS A 31 -31.00 -1.64 15.91
CA CYS A 31 -31.10 -1.55 14.45
C CYS A 31 -30.62 -2.82 13.74
N ILE A 32 -29.49 -3.40 14.16
CA ILE A 32 -28.86 -4.50 13.42
C ILE A 32 -29.43 -5.88 13.74
N VAL A 33 -29.91 -6.12 14.98
CA VAL A 33 -30.37 -7.45 15.43
C VAL A 33 -31.49 -8.01 14.54
N PRO A 34 -32.55 -7.26 14.19
CA PRO A 34 -33.64 -7.79 13.36
C PRO A 34 -33.17 -8.22 11.96
N ILE A 35 -32.10 -7.61 11.44
CA ILE A 35 -31.60 -7.82 10.08
C ILE A 35 -30.53 -8.91 10.06
N LEU A 36 -29.59 -8.87 10.99
CA LEU A 36 -28.40 -9.74 10.98
C LEU A 36 -28.61 -11.06 11.74
N SER A 37 -29.65 -11.19 12.58
CA SER A 37 -29.88 -12.42 13.37
C SER A 37 -30.12 -13.66 12.52
N LYS A 38 -30.62 -13.51 11.28
CA LYS A 38 -30.75 -14.64 10.33
C LYS A 38 -29.42 -15.24 9.87
N TYR A 39 -28.30 -14.57 10.14
CA TYR A 39 -26.95 -15.03 9.76
C TYR A 39 -26.10 -15.39 10.98
N ARG A 40 -26.72 -15.70 12.13
CA ARG A 40 -26.00 -16.08 13.38
C ARG A 40 -25.14 -17.34 13.25
N ASP A 41 -25.39 -18.18 12.25
CA ASP A 41 -24.54 -19.35 11.98
C ASP A 41 -23.18 -18.94 11.42
N ASN A 42 -23.04 -17.73 10.87
CA ASN A 42 -21.74 -17.17 10.50
C ASN A 42 -21.03 -16.64 11.75
N ILE A 43 -19.81 -17.13 12.00
CA ILE A 43 -19.02 -16.81 13.20
C ILE A 43 -18.73 -15.31 13.37
N HIS A 44 -18.55 -14.57 12.27
CA HIS A 44 -18.29 -13.14 12.33
C HIS A 44 -19.54 -12.38 12.72
N ILE A 45 -20.69 -12.71 12.13
CA ILE A 45 -21.96 -12.04 12.47
C ILE A 45 -22.40 -12.36 13.90
N ASN A 46 -22.24 -13.61 14.35
CA ASN A 46 -22.48 -13.96 15.74
C ASN A 46 -21.60 -13.13 16.70
N THR A 47 -20.32 -12.99 16.36
CA THR A 47 -19.36 -12.21 17.15
C THR A 47 -19.70 -10.72 17.17
N LEU A 48 -20.03 -10.13 16.01
CA LEU A 48 -20.46 -8.73 15.90
C LEU A 48 -21.71 -8.47 16.76
N LEU A 49 -22.71 -9.34 16.68
CA LEU A 49 -23.94 -9.24 17.48
C LEU A 49 -23.65 -9.34 18.98
N ARG A 50 -22.76 -10.25 19.40
CA ARG A 50 -22.33 -10.38 20.81
C ARG A 50 -21.61 -9.13 21.30
N ASN A 51 -20.69 -8.56 20.50
CA ASN A 51 -20.00 -7.33 20.85
C ASN A 51 -21.00 -6.18 21.08
N CYS A 52 -21.97 -6.04 20.17
CA CYS A 52 -23.04 -5.04 20.29
C CYS A 52 -23.94 -5.28 21.52
N ALA A 53 -24.31 -6.53 21.80
CA ALA A 53 -25.09 -6.88 22.99
C ALA A 53 -24.35 -6.53 24.29
N ASN A 54 -23.02 -6.66 24.29
CA ASN A 54 -22.13 -6.26 25.36
C ASN A 54 -21.78 -4.75 25.36
N ARG A 55 -22.47 -3.95 24.53
CA ARG A 55 -22.29 -2.49 24.41
C ARG A 55 -20.87 -2.09 24.02
N SER A 56 -20.21 -2.89 23.16
CA SER A 56 -18.83 -2.66 22.73
C SER A 56 -18.72 -2.47 21.22
N PHE A 57 -17.94 -1.47 20.81
CA PHE A 57 -17.48 -1.28 19.43
C PHE A 57 -16.20 -2.06 19.11
N SER A 58 -15.56 -2.68 20.11
CA SER A 58 -14.29 -3.37 19.92
C SER A 58 -14.41 -4.50 18.91
N CYS A 59 -13.51 -4.48 17.94
CA CYS A 59 -13.48 -5.43 16.85
C CYS A 59 -12.23 -6.32 16.87
N GLY A 60 -11.48 -6.39 17.98
CA GLY A 60 -10.28 -7.24 18.07
C GLY A 60 -10.56 -8.72 17.77
N ASN A 61 -11.68 -9.26 18.26
CA ASN A 61 -12.09 -10.64 17.95
C ASN A 61 -12.55 -10.83 16.49
N LEU A 62 -13.15 -9.82 15.86
CA LEU A 62 -13.54 -9.85 14.45
C LEU A 62 -12.31 -9.78 13.54
N LEU A 63 -11.30 -8.99 13.93
CA LEU A 63 -10.00 -8.94 13.28
C LEU A 63 -9.27 -10.29 13.40
N ASP A 64 -9.25 -10.91 14.58
CA ASP A 64 -8.67 -12.25 14.78
C ASP A 64 -9.40 -13.31 13.91
N LEU A 65 -10.74 -13.25 13.81
CA LEU A 65 -11.50 -14.15 12.93
C LEU A 65 -11.18 -13.95 11.45
N THR A 66 -11.03 -12.69 11.02
CA THR A 66 -10.58 -12.36 9.66
C THR A 66 -9.19 -12.94 9.42
N CYS A 67 -8.27 -12.82 10.36
CA CYS A 67 -6.90 -13.32 10.18
C CYS A 67 -6.82 -14.86 10.12
N PHE A 68 -7.53 -15.56 11.01
CA PHE A 68 -7.29 -16.99 11.24
C PHE A 68 -8.42 -17.93 10.80
N SER A 69 -9.66 -17.44 10.75
CA SER A 69 -10.85 -18.28 10.50
C SER A 69 -11.39 -18.13 9.09
N ASP A 70 -11.44 -16.90 8.58
CA ASP A 70 -11.96 -16.61 7.24
C ASP A 70 -11.30 -15.36 6.63
N PRO A 71 -10.09 -15.48 6.07
CA PRO A 71 -9.34 -14.34 5.52
C PRO A 71 -9.95 -13.76 4.24
N GLU A 72 -11.01 -14.36 3.72
CA GLU A 72 -11.77 -13.83 2.59
C GLU A 72 -13.01 -13.02 3.05
N PHE A 73 -13.17 -12.78 4.35
CA PHE A 73 -14.29 -12.04 4.89
C PHE A 73 -13.90 -11.04 5.97
N ILE A 74 -14.09 -9.76 5.67
CA ILE A 74 -13.83 -8.61 6.54
C ILE A 74 -15.18 -8.09 7.01
N VAL A 75 -15.37 -7.91 8.32
CA VAL A 75 -16.57 -7.25 8.87
C VAL A 75 -16.29 -6.66 10.24
N GLY A 76 -16.83 -5.48 10.51
CA GLY A 76 -16.69 -4.84 11.82
C GLY A 76 -17.10 -3.38 11.81
N PHE A 77 -16.80 -2.73 12.94
CA PHE A 77 -16.80 -1.29 13.05
C PHE A 77 -15.40 -0.76 12.73
N PHE A 78 -15.34 0.24 11.87
CA PHE A 78 -14.11 0.84 11.38
C PHE A 78 -13.99 2.30 11.81
N SER A 79 -12.76 2.73 11.96
CA SER A 79 -12.35 4.12 12.09
C SER A 79 -11.22 4.38 11.10
N VAL A 80 -11.57 4.96 9.95
CA VAL A 80 -10.62 5.18 8.85
C VAL A 80 -10.40 6.69 8.67
N PRO A 81 -9.24 7.24 9.07
CA PRO A 81 -9.01 8.69 9.04
C PRO A 81 -9.20 9.34 7.66
N TYR A 82 -8.89 8.61 6.59
CA TYR A 82 -8.99 9.05 5.20
C TYR A 82 -10.31 8.63 4.52
N ASN A 83 -11.22 8.00 5.26
CA ASN A 83 -12.52 7.57 4.78
C ASN A 83 -13.55 7.59 5.93
N PRO A 84 -13.96 8.78 6.39
CA PRO A 84 -14.83 8.91 7.57
C PRO A 84 -16.21 8.27 7.39
N ASP A 85 -16.60 7.98 6.14
CA ASP A 85 -17.85 7.28 5.82
C ASP A 85 -17.79 5.78 6.13
N ALA A 86 -16.60 5.19 6.28
CA ALA A 86 -16.45 3.80 6.68
C ALA A 86 -16.72 3.64 8.18
N PHE A 87 -17.82 2.97 8.52
CA PHE A 87 -18.23 2.72 9.89
C PHE A 87 -18.57 1.25 10.11
N LEU A 88 -19.82 0.83 9.89
CA LEU A 88 -20.21 -0.57 9.95
C LEU A 88 -20.05 -1.12 8.54
N GLU A 89 -18.96 -1.83 8.30
CA GLU A 89 -18.60 -2.30 6.97
C GLU A 89 -18.43 -3.82 6.92
N ALA A 90 -18.66 -4.38 5.74
CA ALA A 90 -18.40 -5.76 5.42
C ALA A 90 -17.87 -5.88 3.98
N MET A 91 -16.97 -6.81 3.75
CA MET A 91 -16.36 -7.04 2.45
C MET A 91 -16.00 -8.51 2.28
N ARG A 92 -16.41 -9.08 1.15
CA ARG A 92 -15.87 -10.35 0.64
C ARG A 92 -14.75 -10.03 -0.33
N VAL A 93 -13.61 -10.65 -0.11
CA VAL A 93 -12.45 -10.53 -0.98
C VAL A 93 -12.02 -11.89 -1.47
N LYS A 94 -11.35 -11.91 -2.62
CA LYS A 94 -10.59 -13.07 -3.09
C LYS A 94 -9.11 -12.76 -2.96
N ILE A 95 -8.39 -13.59 -2.23
CA ILE A 95 -6.94 -13.43 -2.03
C ILE A 95 -6.20 -13.80 -3.32
N ILE A 96 -5.22 -12.99 -3.68
CA ILE A 96 -4.39 -13.21 -4.87
C ILE A 96 -3.18 -14.05 -4.46
N PRO A 97 -3.01 -15.27 -5.00
CA PRO A 97 -1.83 -16.06 -4.73
C PRO A 97 -0.61 -15.41 -5.39
N LEU A 98 0.50 -15.36 -4.66
CA LEU A 98 1.76 -14.87 -5.21
C LEU A 98 2.45 -15.95 -6.04
N PRO A 99 3.14 -15.60 -7.13
CA PRO A 99 3.92 -16.57 -7.90
C PRO A 99 4.99 -17.24 -7.03
N LYS A 100 5.18 -18.55 -7.20
CA LYS A 100 6.14 -19.34 -6.39
C LYS A 100 7.56 -18.77 -6.42
N VAL A 101 7.99 -18.25 -7.57
CA VAL A 101 9.32 -17.60 -7.74
C VAL A 101 9.52 -16.40 -6.79
N VAL A 102 8.44 -15.72 -6.41
CA VAL A 102 8.48 -14.61 -5.44
C VAL A 102 8.53 -15.17 -4.02
N THR A 103 7.65 -16.11 -3.69
CA THR A 103 7.56 -16.69 -2.33
C THR A 103 8.75 -17.57 -1.96
N ASP A 104 9.47 -18.12 -2.93
CA ASP A 104 10.71 -18.86 -2.72
C ASP A 104 11.87 -17.93 -2.30
N LEU A 105 11.83 -16.67 -2.73
CA LEU A 105 12.86 -15.68 -2.41
C LEU A 105 12.54 -14.92 -1.13
N VAL A 106 11.28 -14.54 -0.99
CA VAL A 106 10.80 -13.64 0.05
C VAL A 106 9.70 -14.37 0.85
N PRO A 107 9.90 -14.60 2.16
CA PRO A 107 8.84 -15.14 3.00
C PRO A 107 7.57 -14.30 2.91
N ILE A 108 6.41 -14.95 3.09
CA ILE A 108 5.11 -14.28 3.15
C ILE A 108 5.21 -13.07 4.09
N SER A 109 4.84 -11.90 3.57
CA SER A 109 4.86 -10.64 4.31
C SER A 109 3.49 -10.40 4.96
N ASP A 110 3.39 -9.31 5.71
CA ASP A 110 2.16 -8.93 6.40
C ASP A 110 1.14 -8.27 5.46
N ALA A 111 1.38 -8.33 4.14
CA ALA A 111 0.46 -7.86 3.11
C ALA A 111 -0.37 -9.03 2.56
N VAL A 112 -1.68 -8.86 2.56
CA VAL A 112 -2.65 -9.74 1.89
C VAL A 112 -3.18 -9.03 0.65
N PRO A 113 -2.60 -9.28 -0.55
CA PRO A 113 -3.15 -8.74 -1.78
C PRO A 113 -4.47 -9.45 -2.09
N ALA A 114 -5.54 -8.67 -2.30
CA ALA A 114 -6.86 -9.21 -2.57
C ALA A 114 -7.65 -8.35 -3.56
N VAL A 115 -8.63 -8.96 -4.24
CA VAL A 115 -9.62 -8.26 -5.05
C VAL A 115 -10.97 -8.28 -4.36
N ILE A 116 -11.71 -7.17 -4.43
CA ILE A 116 -13.06 -7.08 -3.86
C ILE A 116 -14.03 -7.88 -4.74
N GLU A 117 -14.78 -8.81 -4.14
CA GLU A 117 -15.88 -9.50 -4.81
C GLU A 117 -17.24 -8.83 -4.49
N SER A 118 -17.41 -8.40 -3.24
CA SER A 118 -18.54 -7.58 -2.82
C SER A 118 -18.19 -6.77 -1.57
N CYS A 119 -18.70 -5.55 -1.45
CA CYS A 119 -18.46 -4.72 -0.27
C CYS A 119 -19.64 -3.79 0.04
N THR A 120 -19.66 -3.32 1.28
CA THR A 120 -20.51 -2.21 1.72
C THR A 120 -20.01 -0.87 1.17
N GLU A 121 -20.90 0.12 1.12
CA GLU A 121 -20.62 1.40 0.43
C GLU A 121 -19.44 2.18 1.02
N GLY A 122 -19.14 2.04 2.32
CA GLY A 122 -17.98 2.72 2.92
C GLY A 122 -16.67 2.23 2.32
N PHE A 123 -16.58 0.99 1.85
CA PHE A 123 -15.39 0.48 1.18
C PHE A 123 -15.28 0.85 -0.30
N LEU A 124 -16.25 1.55 -0.90
CA LEU A 124 -16.18 1.99 -2.30
C LEU A 124 -15.27 3.21 -2.52
N ASN A 125 -14.80 3.87 -1.45
CA ASN A 125 -13.91 5.03 -1.57
C ASN A 125 -12.64 4.66 -2.38
N PRO A 126 -12.36 5.33 -3.52
CA PRO A 126 -11.26 4.97 -4.42
C PRO A 126 -9.88 5.33 -3.86
N LEU A 127 -9.81 6.14 -2.80
CA LEU A 127 -8.57 6.51 -2.12
C LEU A 127 -8.17 5.48 -1.05
N ALA A 128 -9.14 4.76 -0.49
CA ALA A 128 -8.92 3.71 0.49
C ALA A 128 -8.48 2.41 -0.20
N VAL A 129 -7.18 2.26 -0.45
CA VAL A 129 -6.61 1.10 -1.17
C VAL A 129 -6.14 -0.03 -0.28
N ALA A 130 -6.18 0.16 1.05
CA ALA A 130 -5.84 -0.87 2.00
C ALA A 130 -6.80 -0.84 3.20
N VAL A 131 -6.94 -1.97 3.89
CA VAL A 131 -7.58 -2.10 5.19
C VAL A 131 -6.53 -2.59 6.17
N PHE A 132 -6.12 -1.71 7.08
CA PHE A 132 -5.15 -2.01 8.12
C PHE A 132 -5.84 -2.52 9.38
N ALA A 133 -5.11 -3.27 10.20
CA ALA A 133 -5.58 -3.75 11.50
C ALA A 133 -6.04 -2.58 12.39
N GLU A 134 -5.30 -1.46 12.35
CA GLU A 134 -5.59 -0.21 13.05
C GLU A 134 -6.90 0.46 12.62
N ASN A 135 -7.47 0.04 11.47
CA ASN A 135 -8.76 0.56 11.02
C ASN A 135 -9.92 -0.09 11.76
N TYR A 136 -9.74 -1.25 12.39
CA TYR A 136 -10.76 -1.85 13.23
C TYR A 136 -10.89 -1.06 14.53
N ARG A 137 -12.11 -0.64 14.84
CA ARG A 137 -12.39 0.19 16.01
C ARG A 137 -12.09 -0.57 17.30
N ASP A 138 -11.39 0.10 18.21
CA ASP A 138 -10.99 -0.40 19.54
C ASP A 138 -10.35 -1.80 19.52
N ALA A 139 -9.64 -2.14 18.44
CA ALA A 139 -8.87 -3.37 18.32
C ALA A 139 -7.42 -3.16 18.81
N GLU A 140 -6.92 -4.11 19.61
CA GLU A 140 -5.49 -4.19 19.93
C GLU A 140 -4.78 -4.90 18.77
N VAL A 141 -3.90 -4.18 18.07
CA VAL A 141 -3.14 -4.71 16.93
C VAL A 141 -1.97 -5.57 17.41
N LYS A 142 -1.86 -6.77 16.86
CA LYS A 142 -0.84 -7.77 17.18
C LYS A 142 0.05 -8.03 15.96
N GLU A 143 1.25 -8.58 16.18
CA GLU A 143 2.25 -8.83 15.13
C GLU A 143 1.75 -9.69 13.97
N HIS A 144 0.81 -10.62 14.22
CA HIS A 144 0.25 -11.48 13.19
C HIS A 144 -0.88 -10.82 12.37
N HIS A 145 -1.35 -9.63 12.75
CA HIS A 145 -2.39 -8.96 11.99
C HIS A 145 -1.82 -8.41 10.70
N GLN A 146 -2.53 -8.65 9.60
CA GLN A 146 -2.08 -8.34 8.25
C GLN A 146 -2.86 -7.15 7.67
N ALA A 147 -2.24 -6.46 6.72
CA ALA A 147 -2.86 -5.40 5.93
C ALA A 147 -3.43 -5.96 4.63
N TYR A 148 -4.72 -5.75 4.38
CA TYR A 148 -5.36 -6.14 3.13
C TYR A 148 -5.18 -5.05 2.09
N TYR A 149 -4.51 -5.35 0.98
CA TYR A 149 -4.33 -4.42 -0.13
C TYR A 149 -5.34 -4.74 -1.24
N LEU A 150 -6.20 -3.75 -1.57
CA LEU A 150 -7.34 -3.89 -2.48
C LEU A 150 -6.88 -3.66 -3.92
N ILE A 151 -6.35 -4.71 -4.53
CA ILE A 151 -5.61 -4.69 -5.79
C ILE A 151 -6.45 -4.23 -6.98
N ASP A 152 -7.74 -4.53 -7.00
CA ASP A 152 -8.68 -4.03 -8.00
C ASP A 152 -8.70 -2.48 -8.05
N LYS A 153 -8.51 -1.80 -6.92
CA LYS A 153 -8.37 -0.34 -6.87
C LYS A 153 -7.05 0.16 -7.44
N PHE A 154 -5.96 -0.59 -7.25
CA PHE A 154 -4.67 -0.29 -7.88
C PHE A 154 -4.81 -0.37 -9.40
N VAL A 155 -5.39 -1.45 -9.91
CA VAL A 155 -5.61 -1.67 -11.35
C VAL A 155 -6.54 -0.62 -11.95
N ALA A 156 -7.66 -0.29 -11.28
CA ALA A 156 -8.57 0.76 -11.72
C ALA A 156 -7.87 2.12 -11.82
N ARG A 157 -7.04 2.46 -10.82
CA ARG A 157 -6.23 3.69 -10.82
C ARG A 157 -5.20 3.70 -11.94
N PHE A 158 -4.49 2.60 -12.14
CA PHE A 158 -3.51 2.49 -13.21
C PHE A 158 -4.14 2.71 -14.59
N LYS A 159 -5.25 2.03 -14.88
CA LYS A 159 -5.98 2.16 -16.16
C LYS A 159 -6.59 3.54 -16.33
N GLY A 160 -7.15 4.11 -15.26
CA GLY A 160 -7.83 5.40 -15.28
C GLY A 160 -6.89 6.58 -15.53
N TYR A 161 -5.65 6.50 -15.01
CA TYR A 161 -4.71 7.63 -14.93
C TYR A 161 -3.30 7.29 -15.43
N THR A 162 -2.63 6.32 -14.82
CA THR A 162 -1.20 6.04 -15.06
C THR A 162 -0.94 5.65 -16.52
N ARG A 163 -1.75 4.77 -17.10
CA ARG A 163 -1.63 4.33 -18.49
C ARG A 163 -1.68 5.48 -19.49
N LYS A 164 -2.66 6.38 -19.34
CA LYS A 164 -2.81 7.57 -20.19
C LYS A 164 -1.60 8.49 -20.11
N ALA A 165 -1.00 8.62 -18.92
CA ALA A 165 0.20 9.42 -18.73
C ALA A 165 1.44 8.76 -19.35
N ILE A 166 1.54 7.43 -19.34
CA ILE A 166 2.57 6.70 -20.10
C ILE A 166 2.41 7.00 -21.60
N ASP A 167 1.22 6.83 -22.16
CA ASP A 167 0.95 7.06 -23.59
C ASP A 167 1.33 8.48 -24.05
N ALA A 168 1.00 9.47 -23.22
CA ALA A 168 1.25 10.87 -23.50
C ALA A 168 2.73 11.25 -23.42
N PHE A 169 3.44 10.79 -22.37
CA PHE A 169 4.74 11.37 -22.01
C PHE A 169 5.92 10.42 -22.15
N TRP A 170 5.70 9.13 -22.39
CA TRP A 170 6.77 8.14 -22.43
C TRP A 170 6.84 7.40 -23.77
N SER A 171 8.04 6.93 -24.10
CA SER A 171 8.25 6.00 -25.20
C SER A 171 7.51 4.69 -24.91
N PRO A 172 6.83 4.08 -25.91
CA PRO A 172 6.19 2.77 -25.73
C PRO A 172 7.15 1.68 -25.22
N THR A 173 8.44 1.80 -25.54
CA THR A 173 9.48 0.87 -25.09
C THR A 173 9.86 1.01 -23.61
N ALA A 174 9.46 2.10 -22.93
CA ALA A 174 9.80 2.31 -21.52
C ALA A 174 8.93 1.47 -20.57
N PHE A 175 7.72 1.07 -20.99
CA PHE A 175 6.74 0.36 -20.17
C PHE A 175 5.99 -0.72 -20.97
N ALA A 176 6.74 -1.45 -21.80
CA ALA A 176 6.19 -2.34 -22.83
C ALA A 176 5.33 -3.50 -22.30
N ASP A 177 5.59 -4.01 -21.10
CA ASP A 177 4.84 -5.11 -20.49
C ASP A 177 3.54 -4.64 -19.80
N ILE A 178 3.34 -3.34 -19.54
CA ILE A 178 2.18 -2.82 -18.79
C ILE A 178 1.27 -1.87 -19.58
N ILE A 179 1.74 -1.32 -20.70
CA ILE A 179 0.99 -0.34 -21.48
C ILE A 179 -0.31 -0.93 -22.03
N ASP A 180 -0.22 -2.13 -22.62
CA ASP A 180 -1.35 -2.89 -23.18
C ASP A 180 -1.77 -4.08 -22.31
N ALA A 181 -1.28 -4.16 -21.06
CA ALA A 181 -1.59 -5.25 -20.16
C ALA A 181 -3.09 -5.36 -19.85
N ASP A 182 -3.55 -6.60 -19.71
CA ASP A 182 -4.87 -6.90 -19.20
C ASP A 182 -4.93 -6.79 -17.66
N ASP A 183 -6.13 -6.94 -17.11
CA ASP A 183 -6.35 -6.81 -15.67
C ASP A 183 -5.64 -7.94 -14.91
N ALA A 184 -5.51 -9.14 -15.48
CA ALA A 184 -4.84 -10.26 -14.83
C ALA A 184 -3.36 -9.98 -14.60
N LEU A 185 -2.65 -9.46 -15.61
CA LEU A 185 -1.25 -9.11 -15.49
C LEU A 185 -1.04 -7.93 -14.52
N LEU A 186 -1.90 -6.92 -14.55
CA LEU A 186 -1.82 -5.79 -13.61
C LEU A 186 -2.13 -6.20 -12.17
N ILE A 187 -3.09 -7.10 -11.95
CA ILE A 187 -3.40 -7.70 -10.65
C ILE A 187 -2.15 -8.40 -10.11
N ASN A 188 -1.53 -9.27 -10.91
CA ASN A 188 -0.32 -9.99 -10.48
C ASN A 188 0.84 -9.03 -10.21
N ALA A 189 1.09 -8.06 -11.09
CA ALA A 189 2.17 -7.09 -10.95
C ALA A 189 2.04 -6.27 -9.66
N SER A 190 0.83 -5.78 -9.36
CA SER A 190 0.57 -4.99 -8.15
C SER A 190 0.53 -5.84 -6.88
N ALA A 191 0.05 -7.09 -6.93
CA ALA A 191 0.13 -8.03 -5.82
C ALA A 191 1.58 -8.34 -5.42
N ILE A 192 2.45 -8.57 -6.41
CA ILE A 192 3.90 -8.77 -6.20
C ILE A 192 4.51 -7.52 -5.56
N TRP A 193 4.14 -6.33 -6.06
CA TRP A 193 4.62 -5.07 -5.50
C TRP A 193 4.28 -4.93 -4.02
N VAL A 194 3.01 -4.99 -3.63
CA VAL A 194 2.61 -4.77 -2.23
C VAL A 194 3.23 -5.80 -1.29
N HIS A 195 3.38 -7.05 -1.75
CA HIS A 195 4.02 -8.10 -0.97
C HIS A 195 5.50 -7.77 -0.66
N LEU A 196 6.27 -7.43 -1.70
CA LEU A 196 7.69 -7.09 -1.56
C LEU A 196 7.89 -5.77 -0.82
N HIS A 197 7.04 -4.79 -1.08
CA HIS A 197 7.05 -3.49 -0.42
C HIS A 197 6.92 -3.64 1.10
N GLU A 198 5.90 -4.38 1.56
CA GLU A 198 5.66 -4.65 2.97
C GLU A 198 6.81 -5.46 3.59
N HIS A 199 7.38 -6.40 2.83
CA HIS A 199 8.57 -7.13 3.28
C HIS A 199 9.75 -6.20 3.55
N TYR A 200 10.04 -5.25 2.65
CA TYR A 200 11.21 -4.39 2.76
C TYR A 200 11.10 -3.30 3.84
N HIS A 201 9.90 -2.97 4.31
CA HIS A 201 9.73 -2.15 5.51
C HIS A 201 10.43 -2.76 6.74
N ARG A 202 10.40 -4.09 6.88
CA ARG A 202 11.00 -4.84 7.99
C ARG A 202 12.49 -5.17 7.78
N ARG A 203 13.12 -4.58 6.77
CA ARG A 203 14.52 -4.86 6.40
C ARG A 203 15.40 -3.61 6.46
N GLY A 204 16.68 -3.83 6.71
CA GLY A 204 17.70 -2.78 6.78
C GLY A 204 18.13 -2.50 8.23
N TYR A 205 18.84 -1.39 8.43
CA TYR A 205 19.36 -1.03 9.76
C TYR A 205 18.39 -0.20 10.60
N LEU A 206 17.29 0.28 9.99
CA LEU A 206 16.22 1.00 10.66
C LEU A 206 14.83 0.46 10.24
N PRO A 207 14.52 -0.82 10.48
CA PRO A 207 13.23 -1.39 10.08
C PRO A 207 12.02 -0.67 10.71
N LEU A 208 10.88 -0.75 10.03
CA LEU A 208 9.56 -0.46 10.59
C LEU A 208 8.93 -1.76 11.13
N PRO A 209 8.15 -1.69 12.23
CA PRO A 209 7.68 -0.47 12.90
C PRO A 209 8.64 0.10 13.97
N GLU A 210 9.75 -0.57 14.29
CA GLU A 210 10.64 -0.23 15.43
C GLU A 210 11.19 1.20 15.35
N HIS A 211 11.42 1.69 14.13
CA HIS A 211 11.95 3.03 13.88
C HIS A 211 10.94 4.00 13.27
N LEU A 212 9.62 3.75 13.40
CA LEU A 212 8.56 4.61 12.88
C LEU A 212 8.71 6.07 13.32
N LYS A 213 8.98 6.32 14.61
CA LYS A 213 9.21 7.69 15.12
C LYS A 213 10.37 8.39 14.42
N ALA A 214 11.46 7.69 14.13
CA ALA A 214 12.61 8.24 13.42
C ALA A 214 12.30 8.53 11.95
N LYS A 215 11.39 7.77 11.33
CA LYS A 215 11.00 7.94 9.93
C LYS A 215 9.77 8.84 9.73
N SER A 216 9.08 9.24 10.81
CA SER A 216 7.78 9.93 10.80
C SER A 216 7.70 11.34 10.19
N SER A 217 8.81 11.99 9.82
CA SER A 217 8.71 13.30 9.15
C SER A 217 8.19 13.14 7.73
N ARG A 218 7.65 14.19 7.10
CA ARG A 218 7.17 14.09 5.70
C ARG A 218 8.27 13.65 4.73
N ASN A 219 9.49 14.19 4.88
CA ASN A 219 10.64 13.75 4.08
C ASN A 219 11.08 12.33 4.45
N GLY A 220 11.01 12.00 5.75
CA GLY A 220 11.42 10.70 6.25
C GLY A 220 10.50 9.57 5.79
N ALA A 221 9.19 9.81 5.79
CA ALA A 221 8.19 8.88 5.29
C ALA A 221 8.43 8.66 3.79
N GLY A 222 8.52 9.73 3.00
CA GLY A 222 8.81 9.60 1.56
C GLY A 222 10.16 8.92 1.26
N ALA A 223 11.18 9.14 2.09
CA ALA A 223 12.48 8.46 1.97
C ALA A 223 12.36 6.96 2.24
N GLU A 224 11.54 6.57 3.21
CA GLU A 224 11.28 5.17 3.53
C GLU A 224 10.52 4.47 2.40
N GLU A 225 9.43 5.09 1.92
CA GLU A 225 8.65 4.63 0.78
C GLU A 225 9.51 4.41 -0.47
N LEU A 226 10.39 5.36 -0.76
CA LEU A 226 11.33 5.23 -1.87
C LEU A 226 12.36 4.12 -1.64
N ARG A 227 12.88 3.99 -0.41
CA ARG A 227 13.85 2.95 -0.07
C ARG A 227 13.27 1.55 -0.31
N VAL A 228 12.07 1.28 0.20
CA VAL A 228 11.45 -0.04 0.06
C VAL A 228 11.12 -0.37 -1.39
N ASP A 229 10.70 0.61 -2.18
CA ASP A 229 10.44 0.40 -3.61
C ASP A 229 11.71 0.23 -4.43
N ILE A 230 12.80 0.92 -4.09
CA ILE A 230 14.11 0.68 -4.71
C ILE A 230 14.58 -0.76 -4.42
N LEU A 231 14.48 -1.23 -3.17
CA LEU A 231 14.85 -2.60 -2.82
C LEU A 231 13.95 -3.63 -3.52
N THR A 232 12.66 -3.34 -3.65
CA THR A 232 11.72 -4.15 -4.43
C THR A 232 12.12 -4.22 -5.90
N LEU A 233 12.40 -3.08 -6.53
CA LEU A 233 12.85 -3.00 -7.93
C LEU A 233 14.14 -3.77 -8.17
N LEU A 234 15.14 -3.60 -7.31
CA LEU A 234 16.42 -4.33 -7.41
C LEU A 234 16.23 -5.84 -7.28
N THR A 235 15.27 -6.27 -6.48
CA THR A 235 14.94 -7.68 -6.30
C THR A 235 14.27 -8.25 -7.54
N LEU A 236 13.30 -7.54 -8.11
CA LEU A 236 12.63 -7.95 -9.35
C LEU A 236 13.57 -7.94 -10.55
N LEU A 237 14.47 -6.96 -10.64
CA LEU A 237 15.48 -6.87 -11.71
C LEU A 237 16.49 -8.01 -11.63
N ARG A 238 16.90 -8.44 -10.43
CA ARG A 238 17.73 -9.65 -10.27
C ARG A 238 17.00 -10.92 -10.66
N LEU A 239 15.70 -10.98 -10.37
CA LEU A 239 14.85 -12.12 -10.71
C LEU A 239 14.47 -12.17 -12.20
N SER A 240 14.91 -11.24 -13.04
CA SER A 240 14.50 -11.06 -14.45
C SER A 240 14.85 -12.27 -15.35
N SER A 241 14.07 -13.32 -15.11
CA SER A 241 13.77 -14.50 -15.90
C SER A 241 12.72 -14.14 -16.97
N PRO A 242 12.45 -14.98 -17.99
CA PRO A 242 11.36 -14.77 -18.96
C PRO A 242 9.95 -14.55 -18.39
N VAL A 243 9.74 -14.57 -17.07
CA VAL A 243 8.45 -14.41 -16.38
C VAL A 243 7.87 -13.01 -16.60
N ALA A 244 6.72 -12.92 -17.27
CA ALA A 244 6.09 -11.66 -17.66
C ALA A 244 5.63 -10.83 -16.45
N GLU A 245 5.14 -11.50 -15.40
CA GLU A 245 4.62 -10.87 -14.19
C GLU A 245 5.71 -10.12 -13.42
N LEU A 246 6.96 -10.59 -13.43
CA LEU A 246 8.07 -9.92 -12.76
C LEU A 246 8.52 -8.66 -13.51
N ARG A 247 8.53 -8.72 -14.85
CA ARG A 247 8.81 -7.54 -15.68
C ARG A 247 7.69 -6.51 -15.55
N ALA A 248 6.45 -6.97 -15.57
CA ALA A 248 5.28 -6.13 -15.35
C ALA A 248 5.30 -5.48 -13.97
N ALA A 249 5.63 -6.21 -12.89
CA ALA A 249 5.79 -5.65 -11.54
C ALA A 249 6.86 -4.55 -11.50
N THR A 250 8.02 -4.79 -12.13
CA THR A 250 9.09 -3.79 -12.23
C THR A 250 8.60 -2.51 -12.90
N GLN A 251 7.94 -2.66 -14.06
CA GLN A 251 7.38 -1.54 -14.80
C GLN A 251 6.26 -0.83 -14.06
N TYR A 252 5.41 -1.57 -13.36
CA TYR A 252 4.29 -1.03 -12.61
C TYR A 252 4.79 -0.11 -11.49
N ILE A 253 5.76 -0.56 -10.70
CA ILE A 253 6.38 0.24 -9.63
C ILE A 253 7.04 1.51 -10.20
N LEU A 254 7.78 1.37 -11.30
CA LEU A 254 8.41 2.52 -11.96
C LEU A 254 7.37 3.51 -12.49
N ALA A 255 6.25 3.04 -13.06
CA ALA A 255 5.18 3.92 -13.53
C ALA A 255 4.53 4.67 -12.37
N GLU A 256 4.30 4.00 -11.24
CA GLU A 256 3.76 4.63 -10.04
C GLU A 256 4.72 5.71 -9.52
N ARG A 257 6.01 5.39 -9.36
CA ARG A 257 7.06 6.28 -8.81
C ARG A 257 7.56 7.36 -9.76
N LEU A 258 7.53 7.16 -11.07
CA LEU A 258 8.05 8.15 -12.02
C LEU A 258 6.95 8.97 -12.70
N ILE A 259 5.69 8.53 -12.59
CA ILE A 259 4.57 9.12 -13.33
C ILE A 259 3.40 9.42 -12.40
N ARG A 260 2.78 8.40 -11.78
CA ARG A 260 1.53 8.61 -11.06
C ARG A 260 1.71 9.52 -9.85
N TYR A 261 2.61 9.19 -8.92
CA TYR A 261 2.79 9.96 -7.70
C TYR A 261 3.16 11.43 -7.97
N PRO A 262 4.11 11.75 -8.90
CA PRO A 262 4.39 13.13 -9.27
C PRO A 262 3.21 13.90 -9.85
N LEU A 263 2.30 13.23 -10.58
CA LEU A 263 1.15 13.87 -11.21
C LEU A 263 -0.09 13.95 -10.30
N GLN A 264 -0.20 13.08 -9.29
CA GLN A 264 -1.39 13.03 -8.44
C GLN A 264 -1.49 14.22 -7.47
N ALA A 265 -0.35 14.66 -6.92
CA ALA A 265 -0.33 15.68 -5.88
C ALA A 265 0.97 16.47 -5.90
N SER A 266 0.95 17.65 -5.30
CA SER A 266 2.17 18.43 -5.12
C SER A 266 3.17 17.71 -4.21
N ALA A 267 4.46 17.76 -4.58
CA ALA A 267 5.58 17.33 -3.75
C ALA A 267 5.70 18.11 -2.42
N GLN A 268 5.07 19.28 -2.31
CA GLN A 268 4.98 20.00 -1.04
C GLN A 268 4.08 19.27 -0.03
N ASP A 269 2.99 18.68 -0.50
CA ASP A 269 1.88 18.21 0.33
C ASP A 269 1.84 16.68 0.49
N ASN A 270 2.38 15.93 -0.47
CA ASN A 270 2.37 14.48 -0.48
C ASN A 270 3.79 13.88 -0.44
N TYR A 271 4.04 12.97 0.50
CA TYR A 271 5.38 12.39 0.71
C TYR A 271 5.80 11.43 -0.42
N ASP A 272 4.86 10.70 -1.03
CA ASP A 272 5.15 9.86 -2.19
C ASP A 272 5.49 10.69 -3.42
N ALA A 273 4.73 11.75 -3.68
CA ALA A 273 5.00 12.68 -4.78
C ALA A 273 6.39 13.31 -4.61
N ARG A 274 6.75 13.69 -3.37
CA ARG A 274 8.06 14.24 -3.05
C ARG A 274 9.21 13.28 -3.37
N SER A 275 9.12 12.05 -2.89
CA SER A 275 10.19 11.06 -3.08
C SER A 275 10.32 10.66 -4.55
N SER A 276 9.19 10.58 -5.24
CA SER A 276 9.07 10.33 -6.68
C SER A 276 9.72 11.43 -7.52
N VAL A 277 9.47 12.71 -7.21
CA VAL A 277 10.13 13.84 -7.88
C VAL A 277 11.65 13.83 -7.64
N ALA A 278 12.09 13.52 -6.41
CA ALA A 278 13.52 13.40 -6.11
C ALA A 278 14.19 12.28 -6.91
N LEU A 279 13.54 11.11 -7.03
CA LEU A 279 14.01 10.00 -7.87
C LEU A 279 14.08 10.41 -9.35
N PHE A 280 13.02 11.01 -9.88
CA PHE A 280 12.98 11.46 -11.28
C PHE A 280 14.12 12.44 -11.59
N GLN A 281 14.31 13.46 -10.75
CA GLN A 281 15.39 14.44 -10.90
C GLN A 281 16.79 13.81 -10.79
N TYR A 282 16.96 12.83 -9.91
CA TYR A 282 18.19 12.06 -9.81
C TYR A 282 18.47 11.31 -11.12
N LEU A 283 17.52 10.51 -11.60
CA LEU A 283 17.66 9.72 -12.82
C LEU A 283 17.87 10.59 -14.06
N GLN A 284 17.18 11.73 -14.18
CA GLN A 284 17.34 12.66 -15.29
C GLN A 284 18.73 13.29 -15.31
N ARG A 285 19.24 13.78 -14.17
CA ARG A 285 20.58 14.39 -14.08
C ARG A 285 21.70 13.39 -14.34
N HIS A 286 21.50 12.13 -13.98
CA HIS A 286 22.43 11.05 -14.29
C HIS A 286 22.27 10.51 -15.73
N GLY A 287 21.43 11.14 -16.56
CA GLY A 287 21.25 10.77 -17.96
C GLY A 287 20.55 9.43 -18.17
N ILE A 288 19.91 8.87 -17.13
CA ILE A 288 19.15 7.62 -17.19
C ILE A 288 17.77 7.86 -17.78
N ILE A 289 17.10 8.93 -17.36
CA ILE A 289 15.91 9.43 -18.04
C ILE A 289 16.34 10.52 -19.01
N ALA A 290 16.05 10.31 -20.29
CA ALA A 290 16.27 11.28 -21.34
C ALA A 290 14.95 11.57 -22.07
N SER A 291 14.89 12.67 -22.81
CA SER A 291 13.76 13.00 -23.67
C SER A 291 14.16 13.03 -25.14
N ASN A 292 13.27 12.59 -26.01
CA ASN A 292 13.36 12.74 -27.46
C ASN A 292 11.96 12.98 -28.02
N GLY A 293 11.79 14.00 -28.86
CA GLY A 293 10.48 14.33 -29.45
C GLY A 293 9.37 14.57 -28.41
N GLY A 294 9.71 15.13 -27.24
CA GLY A 294 8.74 15.37 -26.15
C GLY A 294 8.38 14.13 -25.31
N LYS A 295 8.94 12.95 -25.61
CA LYS A 295 8.73 11.72 -24.84
C LYS A 295 9.95 11.32 -24.03
N PHE A 296 9.73 10.88 -22.80
CA PHE A 296 10.76 10.31 -21.92
C PHE A 296 11.06 8.85 -22.26
N TYR A 297 12.31 8.45 -22.09
CA TYR A 297 12.76 7.06 -22.23
C TYR A 297 13.94 6.77 -21.30
N PHE A 298 14.17 5.48 -21.02
CA PHE A 298 15.35 5.03 -20.29
C PHE A 298 16.55 4.91 -21.23
N ARG A 299 17.46 5.88 -21.18
CA ARG A 299 18.73 5.81 -21.92
C ARG A 299 19.61 4.74 -21.30
N GLY A 300 20.08 3.78 -22.12
CA GLY A 300 20.79 2.59 -21.64
C GLY A 300 19.87 1.50 -21.08
N GLY A 301 18.54 1.67 -21.20
CA GLY A 301 17.55 0.68 -20.82
C GLY A 301 17.52 0.36 -19.32
N TYR A 302 16.93 -0.79 -18.98
CA TYR A 302 16.80 -1.25 -17.60
C TYR A 302 18.13 -1.53 -16.91
N ALA A 303 19.19 -1.88 -17.65
CA ALA A 303 20.51 -2.11 -17.08
C ALA A 303 21.11 -0.82 -16.48
N ALA A 304 21.02 0.30 -17.20
CA ALA A 304 21.48 1.59 -16.69
C ALA A 304 20.63 2.07 -15.51
N LEU A 305 19.31 1.84 -15.58
CA LEU A 305 18.40 2.11 -14.47
C LEU A 305 18.77 1.29 -13.22
N GLU A 306 19.01 -0.02 -13.37
CA GLU A 306 19.40 -0.88 -12.26
C GLU A 306 20.66 -0.37 -11.57
N GLN A 307 21.71 -0.02 -12.32
CA GLN A 307 22.96 0.52 -11.77
C GLN A 307 22.72 1.81 -10.97
N ALA A 308 21.85 2.70 -11.47
CA ALA A 308 21.48 3.92 -10.76
C ALA A 308 20.73 3.61 -9.46
N LEU A 309 19.78 2.67 -9.48
CA LEU A 309 19.04 2.24 -8.30
C LEU A 309 19.94 1.55 -7.27
N GLN A 310 20.90 0.73 -7.71
CA GLN A 310 21.90 0.10 -6.85
C GLN A 310 22.76 1.16 -6.14
N SER A 311 23.19 2.18 -6.87
CA SER A 311 23.95 3.31 -6.31
C SER A 311 23.16 4.04 -5.21
N ILE A 312 21.87 4.31 -5.43
CA ILE A 312 21.00 4.90 -4.40
C ILE A 312 20.87 3.95 -3.20
N ALA A 313 20.60 2.67 -3.43
CA ALA A 313 20.40 1.67 -2.37
C ALA A 313 21.63 1.52 -1.46
N VAL A 314 22.84 1.47 -2.03
CA VAL A 314 24.09 1.41 -1.26
C VAL A 314 24.24 2.65 -0.36
N LYS A 315 23.96 3.83 -0.91
CA LYS A 315 24.05 5.08 -0.16
C LYS A 315 22.98 5.17 0.94
N MET A 316 21.75 4.71 0.68
CA MET A 316 20.68 4.60 1.68
C MET A 316 21.06 3.64 2.80
N ALA A 317 21.56 2.44 2.47
CA ALA A 317 21.98 1.46 3.46
C ALA A 317 23.13 1.97 4.35
N ALA A 318 24.14 2.61 3.74
CA ALA A 318 25.24 3.24 4.48
C ALA A 318 24.74 4.36 5.42
N LEU A 319 23.74 5.13 4.98
CA LEU A 319 23.10 6.13 5.81
C LEU A 319 22.33 5.50 6.97
N GLU A 320 21.45 4.53 6.72
CA GLU A 320 20.71 3.83 7.76
C GLU A 320 21.64 3.22 8.82
N TYR A 321 22.76 2.62 8.39
CA TYR A 321 23.78 2.08 9.30
C TYR A 321 24.40 3.14 10.21
N ARG A 322 24.71 4.34 9.67
CA ARG A 322 25.25 5.43 10.50
C ARG A 322 24.21 5.93 11.48
N LEU A 323 22.95 6.06 11.04
CA LEU A 323 21.86 6.55 11.88
C LEU A 323 21.48 5.56 12.99
N SER A 324 21.58 4.25 12.75
CA SER A 324 21.27 3.24 13.78
C SER A 324 22.17 3.33 15.01
N ARG A 325 23.34 3.96 14.87
CA ARG A 325 24.31 4.23 15.96
C ARG A 325 24.07 5.54 16.72
N LEU A 326 23.13 6.38 16.28
CA LEU A 326 22.83 7.67 16.90
C LEU A 326 21.65 7.57 17.89
N PRO A 327 21.49 8.54 18.81
CA PRO A 327 20.27 8.70 19.60
C PRO A 327 19.03 8.91 18.72
N GLN A 328 17.85 8.46 19.17
CA GLN A 328 16.61 8.46 18.38
C GLN A 328 16.22 9.85 17.84
N GLU A 329 16.40 10.90 18.64
CA GLU A 329 16.06 12.28 18.25
C GLU A 329 16.89 12.79 17.06
N GLU A 330 18.17 12.44 17.00
CA GLU A 330 19.05 12.81 15.88
C GLU A 330 18.70 12.05 14.60
N ARG A 331 18.22 10.80 14.72
CA ARG A 331 17.85 9.97 13.56
C ARG A 331 16.78 10.65 12.73
N LYS A 332 15.76 11.24 13.36
CA LYS A 332 14.63 11.89 12.68
C LYS A 332 15.09 13.08 11.85
N GLN A 333 15.87 13.98 12.46
CA GLN A 333 16.38 15.16 11.76
C GLN A 333 17.24 14.76 10.56
N ARG A 334 18.17 13.83 10.77
CA ARG A 334 19.12 13.38 9.75
C ARG A 334 18.48 12.58 8.61
N TRP A 335 17.54 11.69 8.92
CA TRP A 335 16.79 10.94 7.92
C TRP A 335 15.95 11.86 7.01
N SER A 336 15.42 12.95 7.58
CA SER A 336 14.64 13.95 6.84
C SER A 336 15.43 14.70 5.76
N LEU A 337 16.76 14.62 5.77
CA LEU A 337 17.64 15.26 4.77
C LEU A 337 17.90 14.37 3.55
N LEU A 338 17.44 13.10 3.57
CA LEU A 338 17.71 12.14 2.49
C LEU A 338 17.14 12.60 1.15
N LEU A 339 15.84 12.92 1.08
CA LEU A 339 15.21 13.34 -0.18
C LEU A 339 15.81 14.63 -0.74
N PRO A 340 16.03 15.70 0.05
CA PRO A 340 16.77 16.87 -0.42
C PRO A 340 18.18 16.54 -0.94
N ALA A 341 18.94 15.67 -0.26
CA ALA A 341 20.28 15.27 -0.69
C ALA A 341 20.25 14.48 -2.01
N LEU A 342 19.27 13.58 -2.17
CA LEU A 342 19.03 12.85 -3.42
C LEU A 342 18.68 13.82 -4.56
N ALA A 343 17.75 14.74 -4.32
CA ALA A 343 17.31 15.75 -5.27
C ALA A 343 18.40 16.76 -5.64
N ASN A 344 19.36 17.05 -4.75
CA ASN A 344 20.47 17.99 -5.01
C ASN A 344 21.76 17.30 -5.49
N ASN A 345 21.85 15.97 -5.39
CA ASN A 345 23.02 15.18 -5.81
C ASN A 345 24.35 15.74 -5.30
N ASN A 346 24.39 16.20 -4.05
CA ASN A 346 25.66 16.71 -3.50
C ASN A 346 26.73 15.60 -3.39
N ASN A 347 26.38 14.30 -3.56
CA ASN A 347 27.20 13.10 -3.30
C ASN A 347 27.82 13.04 -1.89
N GLN A 348 27.77 14.15 -1.17
CA GLN A 348 27.95 14.36 0.24
C GLN A 348 26.67 13.94 0.96
N TRP A 349 26.43 12.63 0.98
CA TRP A 349 25.53 12.03 1.97
C TRP A 349 26.18 12.02 3.37
N SER A 350 27.34 12.69 3.50
CA SER A 350 27.88 13.19 4.76
C SER A 350 26.91 14.24 5.29
N LEU A 351 26.05 13.79 6.19
CA LEU A 351 25.19 14.65 7.00
C LEU A 351 26.06 15.36 8.05
N GLN A 352 26.93 16.25 7.59
CA GLN A 352 27.44 17.32 8.45
C GLN A 352 26.31 18.33 8.59
N ALA A 353 25.94 18.60 9.84
CA ALA A 353 24.92 19.57 10.20
C ALA A 353 25.38 21.00 9.89
#